data_AF-A0A1Y3C7U8-F1
#
_entry.id   AF-A0A1Y3C7U8-F1
#
_cell.length_a   1.000
_cell.length_b   1.000
_cell.length_c   1.000
_cell.angle_alpha   90.00
_cell.angle_beta   90.00
_cell.angle_gamma   90.00
#
_symmetry.space_group_name_H-M   'P 1'
#
loop_
_entity.id
_entity.type
_entity.pdbx_description
1 polymer ?
#
loop_
_entity_poly.entity_id
_entity_poly.type
_entity_poly.pdbx_seq_one_letter_code
_entity_poly.pdbx_strand_id
1 'polypeptide(L)'
;MNWTDLLQHYGYFAIFIGTLLEGETVLILGAYAVHQHIFHFWILIMVAMVGGFIGDQFYYQIGMRYGQKIIQSKPQLAQKFAQASIIIDHYPVLTILLMRFAWGLRSILPISIGIKAYPLWKYMLINLLACLIWAFVVVSVGLQISHWLHVFWEKILPYHHDLYIILAVVACILLLRIIYAIVIHYKKS
;
A
#
# COMPACT_ATOMS: atom_id res chain seq x y z
N MET A 1 31.76 4.09 1.45
CA MET A 1 30.42 3.80 0.94
C MET A 1 29.54 4.96 1.35
N ASN A 2 29.08 5.76 0.40
CA ASN A 2 28.28 6.96 0.72
C ASN A 2 26.87 6.54 1.15
N TRP A 3 26.22 7.33 2.01
CA TRP A 3 24.86 7.06 2.48
C TRP A 3 23.84 6.94 1.33
N THR A 4 24.07 7.66 0.24
CA THR A 4 23.30 7.58 -1.01
C THR A 4 23.42 6.21 -1.70
N ASP A 5 24.61 5.60 -1.69
CA ASP A 5 24.82 4.27 -2.28
C ASP A 5 24.09 3.17 -1.48
N LEU A 6 24.13 3.29 -0.14
CA LEU A 6 23.37 2.44 0.78
C LEU A 6 21.85 2.57 0.54
N LEU A 7 21.35 3.80 0.42
CA LEU A 7 19.94 4.06 0.14
C LEU A 7 19.53 3.56 -1.24
N GLN A 8 20.36 3.73 -2.27
CA GLN A 8 20.07 3.18 -3.59
C GLN A 8 20.04 1.66 -3.58
N HIS A 9 20.96 1.00 -2.88
CA HIS A 9 21.05 -0.46 -2.92
C HIS A 9 19.96 -1.14 -2.06
N TYR A 10 19.76 -0.67 -0.83
CA TYR A 10 18.79 -1.27 0.10
C TYR A 10 17.40 -0.63 0.02
N GLY A 11 17.30 0.58 -0.52
CA GLY A 11 16.04 1.31 -0.60
C GLY A 11 15.04 0.66 -1.53
N TYR A 12 15.45 0.21 -2.73
CA TYR A 12 14.54 -0.55 -3.60
C TYR A 12 14.08 -1.86 -2.96
N PHE A 13 14.95 -2.54 -2.20
CA PHE A 13 14.56 -3.74 -1.46
C PHE A 13 13.56 -3.41 -0.34
N ALA A 14 13.76 -2.31 0.37
CA ALA A 14 12.81 -1.83 1.36
C ALA A 14 11.46 -1.45 0.74
N ILE A 15 11.44 -0.84 -0.46
CA ILE A 15 10.20 -0.60 -1.21
C ILE A 15 9.53 -1.92 -1.59
N PHE A 16 10.30 -2.90 -2.08
CA PHE A 16 9.77 -4.21 -2.43
C PHE A 16 9.09 -4.89 -1.23
N ILE A 17 9.77 -4.96 -0.09
CA ILE A 17 9.23 -5.56 1.13
C ILE A 17 8.07 -4.72 1.68
N GLY A 18 8.20 -3.40 1.68
CA GLY A 18 7.15 -2.50 2.13
C GLY A 18 5.89 -2.69 1.29
N THR A 19 6.01 -2.74 -0.03
CA THR A 19 4.85 -2.93 -0.93
C THR A 19 4.14 -4.27 -0.78
N LEU A 20 4.82 -5.31 -0.27
CA LEU A 20 4.18 -6.56 0.14
C LEU A 20 3.23 -6.38 1.34
N LEU A 21 3.55 -5.49 2.29
CA LEU A 21 2.84 -5.31 3.56
C LEU A 21 1.91 -4.09 3.60
N GLU A 22 2.41 -2.93 3.18
CA GLU A 22 1.76 -1.63 3.10
C GLU A 22 2.32 -0.86 1.89
N GLY A 23 1.54 -0.71 0.82
CA GLY A 23 2.08 -0.27 -0.47
C GLY A 23 2.08 1.23 -0.65
N GLU A 24 1.04 1.89 -0.16
CA GLU A 24 0.70 3.28 -0.44
C GLU A 24 1.70 4.23 0.23
N THR A 25 1.90 4.09 1.54
CA THR A 25 2.81 4.94 2.32
C THR A 25 4.26 4.79 1.84
N VAL A 26 4.69 3.54 1.62
CA VAL A 26 6.04 3.22 1.17
C VAL A 26 6.29 3.77 -0.23
N LEU A 27 5.31 3.71 -1.13
CA LEU A 27 5.40 4.32 -2.46
C LEU A 27 5.45 5.84 -2.43
N ILE A 28 4.71 6.49 -1.53
CA ILE A 28 4.76 7.96 -1.38
C ILE A 28 6.16 8.38 -0.91
N LEU A 29 6.74 7.65 0.05
CA LEU A 29 8.14 7.87 0.48
C LEU A 29 9.13 7.59 -0.65
N GLY A 30 8.89 6.53 -1.43
CA GLY A 30 9.68 6.24 -2.63
C GLY A 30 9.59 7.36 -3.67
N ALA A 31 8.40 7.94 -3.87
CA ALA A 31 8.18 9.06 -4.79
C ALA A 31 8.95 10.31 -4.32
N TYR A 32 8.96 10.59 -3.02
CA TYR A 32 9.82 11.63 -2.46
C TYR A 32 11.31 11.36 -2.74
N ALA A 33 11.78 10.12 -2.59
CA ALA A 33 13.16 9.76 -2.93
C ALA A 33 13.48 9.90 -4.43
N VAL A 34 12.48 9.73 -5.32
CA VAL A 34 12.62 10.05 -6.75
C VAL A 34 12.74 11.56 -6.96
N HIS A 35 11.96 12.38 -6.25
CA HIS A 35 12.07 13.84 -6.29
C HIS A 35 13.48 14.31 -5.87
N GLN A 36 14.10 13.63 -4.90
CA GLN A 36 15.47 13.91 -4.46
C GLN A 36 16.57 13.29 -5.35
N HIS A 37 16.22 12.75 -6.52
CA HIS A 37 17.13 12.08 -7.45
C HIS A 37 17.87 10.87 -6.86
N ILE A 38 17.40 10.31 -5.74
CA ILE A 38 17.96 9.11 -5.12
C ILE A 38 17.49 7.87 -5.88
N PHE A 39 16.20 7.82 -6.23
CA PHE A 39 15.59 6.73 -6.98
C PHE A 39 15.23 7.12 -8.41
N HIS A 40 15.23 6.12 -9.29
CA HIS A 40 14.74 6.26 -10.65
C HIS A 40 13.26 5.94 -10.72
N PHE A 41 12.48 6.83 -11.32
CA PHE A 41 11.01 6.75 -11.41
C PHE A 41 10.53 5.38 -11.93
N TRP A 42 11.05 4.94 -13.07
CA TRP A 42 10.64 3.67 -13.68
C TRP A 42 11.04 2.44 -12.86
N ILE A 43 12.19 2.49 -12.18
CA ILE A 43 12.64 1.36 -11.36
C ILE A 43 11.74 1.23 -10.13
N LEU A 44 11.39 2.37 -9.50
CA LEU A 44 10.47 2.38 -8.37
C LEU A 44 9.10 1.77 -8.73
N ILE A 45 8.55 2.16 -9.89
CA ILE A 45 7.28 1.61 -10.39
C ILE A 45 7.37 0.10 -10.59
N MET A 46 8.43 -0.39 -11.23
CA MET A 46 8.61 -1.82 -11.50
C MET A 46 8.75 -2.61 -10.19
N VAL A 47 9.55 -2.13 -9.25
CA VAL A 47 9.75 -2.77 -7.95
C VAL A 47 8.44 -2.85 -7.17
N ALA A 48 7.68 -1.76 -7.13
CA ALA A 48 6.40 -1.71 -6.44
C ALA A 48 5.31 -2.53 -7.13
N MET A 49 5.31 -2.57 -8.46
CA MET A 49 4.44 -3.44 -9.24
C MET A 49 4.68 -4.90 -8.89
N VAL A 50 5.95 -5.35 -8.87
CA VAL A 50 6.30 -6.74 -8.57
C VAL A 50 6.00 -7.09 -7.11
N GLY A 51 6.34 -6.22 -6.17
CA GLY A 51 6.03 -6.41 -4.75
C GLY A 51 4.52 -6.52 -4.52
N GLY A 52 3.75 -5.58 -5.07
CA GLY A 52 2.28 -5.60 -5.00
C GLY A 52 1.68 -6.84 -5.66
N PHE A 53 2.18 -7.25 -6.81
CA PHE A 53 1.71 -8.43 -7.54
C PHE A 53 1.91 -9.71 -6.73
N ILE A 54 3.09 -9.90 -6.14
CA ILE A 54 3.40 -11.09 -5.33
C ILE A 54 2.54 -11.14 -4.07
N GLY A 55 2.36 -9.99 -3.40
CA GLY A 55 1.50 -9.90 -2.22
C GLY A 55 0.05 -10.29 -2.51
N ASP A 56 -0.51 -9.78 -3.60
CA ASP A 56 -1.88 -10.10 -3.99
C ASP A 56 -2.03 -11.56 -4.43
N GLN A 57 -1.04 -12.09 -5.13
CA GLN A 57 -1.01 -13.49 -5.53
C GLN A 57 -1.00 -14.43 -4.31
N PHE A 58 -0.28 -14.05 -3.26
CA PHE A 58 -0.27 -14.77 -1.99
C PHE A 58 -1.67 -14.79 -1.35
N TYR A 59 -2.35 -13.64 -1.29
CA TYR A 59 -3.72 -13.56 -0.75
C TYR A 59 -4.74 -14.34 -1.58
N TYR A 60 -4.65 -14.26 -2.91
CA TYR A 60 -5.49 -15.06 -3.81
C TYR A 60 -5.31 -16.56 -3.54
N GLN A 61 -4.07 -17.05 -3.41
CA GLN A 61 -3.81 -18.47 -3.15
C GLN A 61 -4.33 -18.92 -1.78
N ILE A 62 -4.24 -18.06 -0.77
CA ILE A 62 -4.85 -18.30 0.54
C ILE A 62 -6.36 -18.46 0.41
N GLY A 63 -7.02 -17.55 -0.33
CA GLY A 63 -8.46 -17.64 -0.58
C GLY A 63 -8.85 -18.93 -1.30
N MET A 64 -8.08 -19.32 -2.32
CA MET A 64 -8.33 -20.53 -3.10
C MET A 64 -8.19 -21.82 -2.29
N ARG A 65 -7.17 -21.91 -1.42
CA ARG A 65 -6.88 -23.15 -0.65
C ARG A 65 -7.58 -23.22 0.70
N TYR A 66 -7.70 -22.09 1.39
CA TYR A 66 -8.14 -22.02 2.80
C TYR A 66 -9.40 -21.19 3.00
N GLY A 67 -9.96 -20.62 1.93
CA GLY A 67 -11.11 -19.72 1.99
C GLY A 67 -12.31 -20.24 2.78
N GLN A 68 -12.69 -21.50 2.56
CA GLN A 68 -13.80 -22.14 3.29
C GLN A 68 -13.54 -22.25 4.80
N LYS A 69 -12.30 -22.59 5.20
CA LYS A 69 -11.91 -22.62 6.62
C LYS A 69 -11.89 -21.23 7.24
N ILE A 70 -11.49 -20.20 6.49
CA ILE A 70 -11.50 -18.80 6.94
C ILE A 70 -12.95 -18.33 7.19
N ILE A 71 -13.86 -18.63 6.28
CA ILE A 71 -15.29 -18.29 6.41
C ILE A 71 -15.90 -18.95 7.65
N GLN A 72 -15.64 -20.25 7.85
CA GLN A 72 -16.16 -21.01 8.99
C GLN A 72 -15.59 -20.55 10.34
N SER A 73 -14.29 -20.20 10.38
CA SER A 73 -13.62 -19.77 11.61
C SER A 73 -13.91 -18.31 11.99
N LYS A 74 -14.32 -17.46 11.04
CA LYS A 74 -14.54 -16.01 11.26
C LYS A 74 -15.85 -15.53 10.63
N PRO A 75 -17.01 -15.76 11.28
CA PRO A 75 -18.32 -15.38 10.73
C PRO A 75 -18.47 -13.88 10.48
N GLN A 76 -17.78 -13.02 11.23
CA GLN A 76 -17.77 -11.56 10.98
C GLN A 76 -17.14 -11.18 9.62
N LEU A 77 -16.18 -11.98 9.12
CA LEU A 77 -15.58 -11.79 7.80
C LEU A 77 -16.40 -12.45 6.69
N ALA A 78 -17.18 -13.49 7.01
CA ALA A 78 -18.03 -14.18 6.05
C ALA A 78 -19.00 -13.24 5.33
N GLN A 79 -19.62 -12.31 6.06
CA GLN A 79 -20.52 -11.32 5.46
C GLN A 79 -19.78 -10.40 4.47
N LYS A 80 -18.56 -9.96 4.79
CA LYS A 80 -17.74 -9.13 3.89
C LYS A 80 -17.34 -9.90 2.62
N PHE A 81 -16.95 -11.17 2.77
CA PHE A 81 -16.65 -12.05 1.64
C PHE A 81 -17.88 -12.30 0.76
N ALA A 82 -19.07 -12.46 1.35
CA ALA A 82 -20.31 -12.63 0.61
C ALA A 82 -20.67 -11.37 -0.20
N GLN A 83 -20.57 -10.18 0.40
CA GLN A 83 -20.79 -8.92 -0.31
C GLN A 83 -19.80 -8.71 -1.46
N ALA A 84 -18.51 -8.96 -1.19
CA ALA A 84 -17.47 -8.90 -2.22
C ALA A 84 -17.75 -9.90 -3.35
N SER A 85 -18.23 -11.10 -3.04
CA SER A 85 -18.54 -12.12 -4.04
C SER A 85 -19.62 -11.69 -5.02
N ILE A 86 -20.66 -10.98 -4.56
CA ILE A 86 -21.74 -10.47 -5.44
C ILE A 86 -21.17 -9.50 -6.49
N ILE A 87 -20.26 -8.62 -6.07
CA ILE A 87 -19.63 -7.62 -6.95
C ILE A 87 -18.67 -8.32 -7.93
N ILE A 88 -17.89 -9.29 -7.44
CA ILE A 88 -16.96 -10.07 -8.25
C ILE A 88 -17.69 -10.86 -9.34
N ASP A 89 -18.89 -11.38 -9.05
CA ASP A 89 -19.69 -12.12 -10.04
C ASP A 89 -20.16 -11.24 -11.20
N HIS A 90 -20.56 -10.00 -10.90
CA HIS A 90 -21.03 -9.06 -11.92
C HIS A 90 -19.88 -8.38 -12.67
N TYR A 91 -18.81 -8.02 -11.97
CA TYR A 91 -17.71 -7.20 -12.51
C TYR A 91 -16.33 -7.71 -12.08
N PRO A 92 -15.91 -8.93 -12.49
CA PRO A 92 -14.67 -9.53 -12.00
C PRO A 92 -13.42 -8.71 -12.39
N VAL A 93 -13.35 -8.27 -13.65
CA VAL A 93 -12.21 -7.50 -14.17
C VAL A 93 -12.10 -6.15 -13.47
N LEU A 94 -13.20 -5.41 -13.39
CA LEU A 94 -13.24 -4.10 -12.74
C LEU A 94 -12.92 -4.20 -11.25
N THR A 95 -13.39 -5.26 -10.59
CA THR A 95 -13.09 -5.50 -9.18
C THR A 95 -11.59 -5.72 -8.97
N ILE A 96 -10.93 -6.52 -9.82
CA ILE A 96 -9.48 -6.75 -9.74
C ILE A 96 -8.69 -5.45 -9.99
N LEU A 97 -9.15 -4.59 -10.90
CA LEU A 97 -8.50 -3.30 -11.15
C LEU A 97 -8.68 -2.33 -9.98
N LEU A 98 -9.88 -2.25 -9.42
CA LEU A 98 -10.23 -1.24 -8.41
C LEU A 98 -9.92 -1.67 -6.97
N MET A 99 -9.69 -2.96 -6.72
CA MET A 99 -9.42 -3.46 -5.37
C MET A 99 -8.22 -2.78 -4.70
N ARG A 100 -7.25 -2.30 -5.49
CA ARG A 100 -6.04 -1.62 -4.98
C ARG A 100 -6.31 -0.22 -4.43
N PHE A 101 -7.43 0.41 -4.80
CA PHE A 101 -7.81 1.73 -4.31
C PHE A 101 -8.73 1.66 -3.10
N ALA A 102 -9.22 0.47 -2.75
CA ALA A 102 -10.13 0.27 -1.63
C ALA A 102 -9.36 0.12 -0.30
N TRP A 103 -9.12 1.25 0.37
CA TRP A 103 -8.49 1.30 1.69
C TRP A 103 -9.25 0.40 2.69
N GLY A 104 -8.57 -0.64 3.20
CA GLY A 104 -9.12 -1.62 4.14
C GLY A 104 -9.74 -2.90 3.54
N LEU A 105 -9.92 -2.98 2.22
CA LEU A 105 -10.38 -4.19 1.52
C LEU A 105 -9.27 -4.93 0.76
N ARG A 106 -8.03 -4.42 0.85
CA ARG A 106 -6.84 -4.88 0.10
C ARG A 106 -6.58 -6.38 0.21
N SER A 107 -6.84 -6.99 1.37
CA SER A 107 -6.68 -8.44 1.53
C SER A 107 -7.99 -9.20 1.30
N ILE A 108 -9.13 -8.59 1.58
CA ILE A 108 -10.45 -9.23 1.49
C ILE A 108 -10.79 -9.54 0.03
N LEU A 109 -10.54 -8.61 -0.89
CA LEU A 109 -10.90 -8.76 -2.30
C LEU A 109 -10.09 -9.87 -3.01
N PRO A 110 -8.74 -9.90 -2.96
CA PRO A 110 -7.97 -11.02 -3.52
C PRO A 110 -8.37 -12.38 -2.92
N ILE A 111 -8.58 -12.43 -1.60
CA ILE A 111 -9.04 -13.66 -0.92
C ILE A 111 -10.43 -14.07 -1.42
N SER A 112 -11.36 -13.12 -1.62
CA SER A 112 -12.70 -13.38 -2.16
C SER A 112 -12.64 -13.96 -3.58
N ILE A 113 -11.79 -13.39 -4.43
CA ILE A 113 -11.57 -13.86 -5.80
C ILE A 113 -11.00 -15.28 -5.78
N GLY A 114 -10.09 -15.56 -4.84
CA GLY A 114 -9.55 -16.90 -4.59
C GLY A 114 -10.62 -17.89 -4.11
N ILE A 115 -11.46 -17.51 -3.14
CA ILE A 115 -12.59 -18.32 -2.63
C ILE A 115 -13.52 -18.75 -3.78
N LYS A 116 -13.75 -17.84 -4.72
CA LYS A 116 -14.59 -18.06 -5.90
C LYS A 116 -13.91 -18.91 -6.98
N ALA A 117 -12.67 -19.35 -6.75
CA ALA A 117 -11.86 -20.12 -7.69
C ALA A 117 -11.78 -19.48 -9.09
N TYR A 118 -11.74 -18.14 -9.15
CA TYR A 118 -11.62 -17.42 -10.43
C TYR A 118 -10.33 -17.84 -11.14
N PRO A 119 -10.29 -18.05 -12.47
CA PRO A 119 -9.13 -18.63 -13.14
C PRO A 119 -7.81 -17.88 -12.86
N LEU A 120 -6.83 -18.59 -12.31
CA LEU A 120 -5.53 -18.03 -11.88
C LEU A 120 -4.86 -17.18 -12.97
N TRP A 121 -4.80 -17.70 -14.20
CA TRP A 121 -4.16 -17.01 -15.31
C TRP A 121 -4.83 -15.67 -15.66
N LYS A 122 -6.17 -15.64 -15.67
CA LYS A 122 -6.93 -14.41 -15.91
C LYS A 122 -6.71 -13.41 -14.78
N TYR A 123 -6.74 -13.87 -13.53
CA TYR A 123 -6.45 -13.04 -12.37
C TYR A 123 -5.05 -12.42 -12.46
N MET A 124 -4.03 -13.24 -12.75
CA MET A 124 -2.64 -12.77 -12.86
C MET A 124 -2.46 -11.66 -13.90
N LEU A 125 -3.01 -11.83 -15.10
CA LEU A 125 -2.88 -10.83 -16.16
C LEU A 125 -3.55 -9.51 -15.80
N ILE A 126 -4.78 -9.58 -15.28
CA ILE A 126 -5.54 -8.37 -14.89
C ILE A 126 -4.88 -7.71 -13.68
N ASN A 127 -4.44 -8.50 -12.69
CA ASN A 127 -3.77 -8.01 -11.50
C ASN A 127 -2.45 -7.34 -11.85
N LEU A 128 -1.66 -7.90 -12.77
CA LEU A 128 -0.41 -7.28 -13.21
C LEU A 128 -0.64 -5.88 -13.79
N LEU A 129 -1.68 -5.72 -14.62
CA LEU A 129 -2.09 -4.41 -15.14
C LEU A 129 -2.58 -3.48 -14.01
N ALA A 130 -3.35 -4.01 -13.06
CA ALA A 130 -3.80 -3.27 -11.88
C ALA A 130 -2.61 -2.75 -11.06
N CYS A 131 -1.60 -3.59 -10.80
CA CYS A 131 -0.37 -3.25 -10.11
C CYS A 131 0.38 -2.12 -10.82
N LEU A 132 0.49 -2.20 -12.15
CA LEU A 132 1.19 -1.21 -12.96
C LEU A 132 0.49 0.14 -12.91
N ILE A 133 -0.83 0.17 -13.16
CA ILE A 133 -1.64 1.40 -13.13
C ILE A 133 -1.58 2.02 -11.74
N TRP A 134 -1.76 1.23 -10.70
CA TRP A 134 -1.68 1.69 -9.32
C TRP A 134 -0.31 2.28 -8.98
N ALA A 135 0.79 1.57 -9.27
CA ALA A 135 2.13 2.05 -8.98
C ALA A 135 2.42 3.36 -9.73
N PHE A 136 2.03 3.45 -11.00
CA PHE A 136 2.16 4.68 -11.79
C PHE A 136 1.38 5.85 -11.18
N VAL A 137 0.11 5.64 -10.81
CA VAL A 137 -0.74 6.68 -10.22
C VAL A 137 -0.19 7.13 -8.87
N VAL A 138 0.13 6.21 -7.97
CA VAL A 138 0.60 6.55 -6.62
C VAL A 138 1.96 7.25 -6.67
N VAL A 139 2.90 6.79 -7.49
CA VAL A 139 4.21 7.46 -7.61
C VAL A 139 4.06 8.84 -8.25
N SER A 140 3.26 8.99 -9.30
CA SER A 140 3.04 10.28 -9.97
C SER A 140 2.37 11.29 -9.05
N VAL A 141 1.33 10.86 -8.33
CA VAL A 141 0.65 11.69 -7.32
C VAL A 141 1.59 12.02 -6.17
N GLY A 142 2.35 11.04 -5.67
CA GLY A 142 3.36 11.25 -4.62
C GLY A 142 4.44 12.25 -5.03
N LEU A 143 4.87 12.23 -6.29
CA LEU A 143 5.81 13.21 -6.83
C LEU A 143 5.23 14.62 -6.87
N GLN A 144 3.98 14.76 -7.34
CA GLN A 144 3.32 16.06 -7.31
C GLN A 144 3.16 16.55 -5.87
N ILE A 145 2.66 15.70 -4.97
CA ILE A 145 2.54 16.04 -3.54
C ILE A 145 3.88 16.48 -2.97
N SER A 146 4.97 15.79 -3.29
CA SER A 146 6.32 16.15 -2.85
C SER A 146 6.74 17.54 -3.35
N HIS A 147 6.45 17.86 -4.61
CA HIS A 147 6.71 19.17 -5.19
C HIS A 147 5.88 20.28 -4.54
N TRP A 148 4.58 20.06 -4.38
CA TRP A 148 3.68 20.99 -3.69
C TRP A 148 4.11 21.20 -2.23
N LEU A 149 4.53 20.14 -1.53
CA LEU A 149 5.08 20.24 -0.19
C LEU A 149 6.32 21.12 -0.18
N HIS A 150 7.26 20.91 -1.10
CA HIS A 150 8.50 21.70 -1.16
C HIS A 150 8.20 23.19 -1.36
N VAL A 151 7.37 23.54 -2.34
CA VAL A 151 6.99 24.92 -2.64
C VAL A 151 6.22 25.56 -1.49
N PHE A 152 5.30 24.82 -0.86
CA PHE A 152 4.57 25.29 0.31
C PHE A 152 5.49 25.52 1.51
N TRP A 153 6.46 24.61 1.74
CA TRP A 153 7.41 24.70 2.84
C TRP A 153 8.38 25.87 2.69
N GLU A 154 8.91 26.09 1.48
CA GLU A 154 9.77 27.24 1.16
C GLU A 154 9.04 28.57 1.38
N LYS A 155 7.74 28.62 1.09
CA LYS A 155 6.95 29.84 1.19
C LYS A 155 6.51 30.19 2.62
N ILE A 156 6.41 29.19 3.51
CA ILE A 156 5.93 29.37 4.89
C ILE A 156 7.06 29.39 5.93
N LEU A 157 8.21 28.73 5.69
CA LEU A 157 9.26 28.56 6.69
C LEU A 157 10.68 28.71 6.09
N PRO A 158 11.12 29.94 5.78
CA PRO A 158 12.35 30.16 5.02
C PRO A 158 13.68 29.91 5.76
N TYR A 159 13.73 29.55 7.06
CA TYR A 159 15.01 29.66 7.80
C TYR A 159 15.48 28.53 8.76
N HIS A 160 14.73 27.45 9.07
CA HIS A 160 15.27 26.40 9.97
C HIS A 160 14.79 24.97 9.65
N HIS A 161 15.24 24.37 8.55
CA HIS A 161 14.83 23.01 8.13
C HIS A 161 15.02 21.91 9.20
N ASP A 162 16.11 21.94 9.98
CA ASP A 162 16.43 20.86 10.92
C ASP A 162 15.53 20.85 12.17
N LEU A 163 15.17 22.02 12.71
CA LEU A 163 14.37 22.14 13.94
C LEU A 163 12.94 21.65 13.74
N TYR A 164 12.38 21.84 12.55
CA TYR A 164 10.99 21.47 12.26
C TYR A 164 10.81 19.99 11.93
N ILE A 165 11.80 19.34 11.31
CA ILE A 165 11.77 17.88 11.15
C ILE A 165 11.76 17.21 12.53
N ILE A 166 12.58 17.74 13.47
CA ILE A 166 12.60 17.26 14.85
C ILE A 166 11.23 17.51 15.52
N LEU A 167 10.63 18.70 15.38
CA LEU A 167 9.31 18.99 15.94
C LEU A 167 8.19 18.11 15.35
N ALA A 168 8.21 17.85 14.05
CA ALA A 168 7.22 17.01 13.38
C ALA A 168 7.31 15.54 13.82
N VAL A 169 8.53 15.02 13.96
CA VAL A 169 8.77 13.67 14.49
C VAL A 169 8.30 13.56 15.95
N VAL A 170 8.63 14.55 16.79
CA VAL A 170 8.17 14.60 18.18
C VAL A 170 6.64 14.67 18.26
N ALA A 171 5.99 15.49 17.44
CA ALA A 171 4.54 15.60 17.39
C ALA A 171 3.87 14.28 16.96
N CYS A 172 4.41 13.59 15.94
CA CYS A 172 3.92 12.27 15.53
C CYS A 172 4.04 11.22 16.65
N ILE A 173 5.16 11.17 17.36
CA ILE A 173 5.36 10.25 18.49
C ILE A 173 4.35 10.52 19.62
N LEU A 174 4.10 11.80 19.93
CA LEU A 174 3.12 12.20 20.95
C LEU A 174 1.70 11.84 20.53
N LEU A 175 1.32 12.08 19.26
CA LEU A 175 0.01 11.72 18.73
C LEU A 175 -0.20 10.20 18.75
N LEU A 176 0.79 9.41 18.34
CA LEU A 176 0.72 7.94 18.41
C LEU A 176 0.54 7.45 19.85
N ARG A 177 1.22 8.07 20.83
CA ARG A 177 1.02 7.77 22.25
C ARG A 177 -0.38 8.11 22.74
N ILE A 178 -0.93 9.25 22.33
CA ILE A 178 -2.28 9.69 22.70
C ILE A 178 -3.32 8.73 22.12
N ILE A 179 -3.20 8.38 20.84
CA ILE A 179 -4.09 7.43 20.18
C ILE A 179 -4.03 6.07 20.86
N TYR A 180 -2.83 5.56 21.15
CA TYR A 180 -2.65 4.30 21.88
C TYR A 180 -3.28 4.34 23.28
N ALA A 181 -3.14 5.44 24.01
CA ALA A 181 -3.75 5.63 25.32
C ALA A 181 -5.29 5.64 25.25
N ILE A 182 -5.87 6.34 24.26
CA ILE A 182 -7.32 6.39 24.03
C ILE A 182 -7.86 4.99 23.70
N VAL A 183 -7.20 4.25 22.81
CA VAL A 183 -7.61 2.91 22.40
C VAL A 183 -7.57 1.92 23.57
N ILE A 184 -6.58 2.01 24.46
CA ILE A 184 -6.52 1.18 25.66
C ILE A 184 -7.60 1.56 26.67
N HIS A 185 -7.87 2.86 26.84
CA HIS A 185 -8.89 3.34 27.76
C HIS A 185 -10.29 2.87 27.34
N TYR A 186 -10.59 2.87 26.04
CA TYR A 186 -11.84 2.34 25.48
C TYR A 186 -11.98 0.81 25.56
N LYS A 187 -10.87 0.06 25.63
CA LYS A 187 -10.91 -1.41 25.74
C LYS A 187 -11.09 -1.90 27.19
N LYS A 188 -10.98 -1.00 28.17
CA LYS A 188 -11.04 -1.31 29.60
C LYS A 188 -12.33 -0.85 30.29
N SER A 189 -13.22 -0.19 29.54
CA SER A 189 -14.56 0.23 29.96
C SER A 189 -15.62 -0.61 29.27
#